data_AF-A0A2N6T2Q6-F1
#
_entry.id   AF-A0A2N6T2Q6-F1
#
_cell.length_a   1.000
_cell.length_b   1.000
_cell.length_c   1.000
_cell.angle_alpha   90.00
_cell.angle_beta   90.00
_cell.angle_gamma   90.00
#
_symmetry.space_group_name_H-M   'P 1'
#
loop_
_entity.id
_entity.type
_entity.pdbx_description
1 polymer ?
#
loop_
_entity_poly.entity_id
_entity_poly.type
_entity_poly.pdbx_seq_one_letter_code
_entity_poly.pdbx_strand_id
1 'polypeptide(L)'
;MPRHLRLRVEELMAVHLSPPAAPVDEPLLLDPEDVWDTIWFTRWRNDGSSQTIGCREVIVAPAHELAEFRAHLAELAGTFRFHASV
;
A
#
# COMPACT_ATOMS: atom_id res chain seq x y z
N MET A 1 -7.75 7.85 -7.82
CA MET A 1 -6.89 8.72 -6.96
C MET A 1 -5.96 9.55 -7.85
N PRO A 2 -5.62 10.80 -7.52
CA PRO A 2 -4.58 11.56 -8.22
C PRO A 2 -3.24 10.81 -8.32
N ARG A 3 -2.62 10.81 -9.51
CA ARG A 3 -1.39 10.03 -9.78
C ARG A 3 -0.22 10.38 -8.86
N HIS A 4 -0.07 11.63 -8.47
CA HIS A 4 1.04 12.07 -7.60
C HIS A 4 0.94 11.53 -6.17
N LEU A 5 -0.22 11.03 -5.75
CA LEU A 5 -0.42 10.43 -4.42
C LEU A 5 -0.05 8.95 -4.37
N ARG A 6 0.34 8.36 -5.51
CA ARG A 6 0.80 6.96 -5.60
C ARG A 6 1.80 6.65 -4.50
N LEU A 7 2.93 7.36 -4.50
CA LEU A 7 4.04 7.13 -3.57
C LEU A 7 3.58 7.25 -2.12
N ARG A 8 2.67 8.17 -1.83
CA ARG A 8 2.17 8.38 -0.46
C ARG A 8 1.29 7.24 0.05
N VAL A 9 0.53 6.59 -0.83
CA VAL A 9 -0.19 5.36 -0.46
C VAL A 9 0.79 4.21 -0.27
N GLU A 10 1.82 4.11 -1.12
CA GLU A 10 2.87 3.09 -1.00
C GLU A 10 3.65 3.25 0.33
N GLU A 11 3.99 4.47 0.72
CA GLU A 11 4.58 4.80 2.03
C GLU A 11 3.68 4.35 3.19
N LEU A 12 2.36 4.59 3.13
CA LEU A 12 1.43 4.13 4.17
C LEU A 12 1.40 2.60 4.28
N MET A 13 1.49 1.89 3.14
CA MET A 13 1.58 0.43 3.15
C MET A 13 2.88 -0.03 3.82
N ALA A 14 4.03 0.56 3.46
CA ALA A 14 5.32 0.21 4.04
C ALA A 14 5.43 0.52 5.55
N VAL A 15 4.76 1.58 6.02
CA VAL A 15 4.78 1.98 7.44
C VAL A 15 3.87 1.10 8.31
N HIS A 16 2.68 0.75 7.80
CA HIS A 16 1.64 0.11 8.63
C HIS A 16 1.43 -1.37 8.35
N LEU A 17 1.99 -1.91 7.26
CA LEU A 17 1.82 -3.32 6.92
C LEU A 17 3.19 -3.98 6.94
N SER A 18 3.28 -5.06 7.71
CA SER A 18 4.44 -5.94 7.66
C SER A 18 4.55 -6.57 6.27
N PRO A 19 5.76 -6.71 5.71
CA PRO A 19 5.97 -7.51 4.51
C PRO A 19 5.33 -8.89 4.69
N PRO A 20 4.81 -9.51 3.61
CA PRO A 20 4.29 -10.86 3.72
C PRO A 20 5.44 -11.73 4.20
N ALA A 21 5.24 -12.45 5.31
CA ALA A 21 6.25 -13.39 5.78
C ALA A 21 6.61 -14.31 4.60
N ALA A 22 7.88 -14.27 4.17
CA ALA A 22 8.39 -15.27 3.25
C ALA A 22 8.12 -16.66 3.86
N PRO A 23 7.94 -17.70 3.01
CA PRO A 23 7.80 -19.07 3.51
C PRO A 23 8.89 -19.36 4.54
N VAL A 24 8.47 -19.94 5.65
CA VAL A 24 9.06 -19.90 7.00
C VAL A 24 10.42 -20.59 7.16
N ASP A 25 11.13 -20.90 6.06
CA ASP A 25 12.39 -21.66 6.07
C ASP A 25 13.64 -20.80 5.92
N GLU A 26 13.53 -19.49 5.68
CA GLU A 26 14.68 -18.59 5.66
C GLU A 26 14.42 -17.34 6.52
N PRO A 27 15.28 -17.02 7.50
CA PRO A 27 15.18 -15.76 8.24
C PRO A 27 15.61 -14.63 7.30
N LEU A 28 14.64 -14.10 6.54
CA LEU A 28 14.87 -12.87 5.79
C LEU A 28 14.99 -11.73 6.79
N LEU A 29 16.22 -11.38 7.11
CA LEU A 29 16.59 -10.02 7.47
C LEU A 29 16.26 -9.15 6.25
N LEU A 30 15.00 -8.77 6.10
CA LEU A 30 14.59 -7.81 5.07
C LEU A 30 15.31 -6.50 5.40
N ASP A 31 16.26 -6.12 4.56
CA ASP A 31 16.87 -4.81 4.64
C ASP A 31 15.75 -3.78 4.45
N PRO A 32 15.67 -2.67 5.20
CA PRO A 32 14.70 -1.62 4.95
C PRO A 32 14.65 -1.13 3.49
N GLU A 33 15.70 -1.35 2.70
CA GLU A 33 15.72 -1.14 1.24
C GLU A 33 14.89 -2.19 0.46
N ASP A 34 14.84 -3.45 0.92
CA ASP A 34 14.12 -4.56 0.28
C ASP A 34 12.59 -4.49 0.42
N VAL A 35 12.08 -3.67 1.36
CA VAL A 35 10.64 -3.44 1.51
C VAL A 35 10.05 -2.92 0.19
N TRP A 36 10.78 -2.09 -0.56
CA TRP A 36 10.33 -1.53 -1.83
C TRP A 36 10.29 -2.53 -2.99
N ASP A 37 11.06 -3.63 -2.89
CA ASP A 37 11.06 -4.73 -3.87
C ASP A 37 9.96 -5.76 -3.60
N THR A 38 9.27 -5.64 -2.47
CA THR A 38 8.11 -6.48 -2.15
C THR A 38 6.99 -6.17 -3.15
N ILE A 39 6.50 -7.19 -3.85
CA ILE A 39 5.60 -7.16 -5.03
C ILE A 39 4.29 -6.35 -4.86
N TRP A 40 3.99 -5.89 -3.64
CA TRP A 40 2.79 -5.16 -3.23
C TRP A 40 2.56 -3.86 -4.03
N PHE A 41 3.62 -3.28 -4.59
CA PHE A 41 3.63 -1.91 -5.13
C PHE A 41 3.29 -1.75 -6.63
N THR A 42 2.90 -2.81 -7.35
CA THR A 42 3.05 -2.81 -8.83
C THR A 42 1.77 -2.80 -9.67
N ARG A 43 0.55 -2.89 -9.10
CA ARG A 43 -0.69 -3.04 -9.90
C ARG A 43 -1.53 -1.78 -10.04
N TRP A 44 -0.90 -0.62 -10.11
CA TRP A 44 -1.57 0.63 -10.47
C TRP A 44 -2.07 0.59 -11.92
N ARG A 45 -3.37 0.77 -12.12
CA ARG A 45 -4.01 0.93 -13.42
C ARG A 45 -4.31 2.40 -13.66
N ASN A 46 -4.00 2.86 -14.86
CA ASN A 46 -4.44 4.16 -15.35
C ASN A 46 -5.88 4.00 -15.87
N ASP A 47 -6.77 4.91 -15.49
CA ASP A 47 -8.18 4.87 -15.91
C ASP A 47 -8.42 5.53 -17.29
N GLY A 48 -7.36 5.88 -18.00
CA GLY A 48 -7.42 6.49 -19.33
C GLY A 48 -7.52 8.02 -19.29
N SER A 49 -7.74 8.62 -18.13
CA SER A 49 -7.50 10.04 -17.91
C SER A 49 -6.07 10.25 -17.40
N SER A 50 -5.37 11.27 -17.89
CA SER A 50 -3.92 11.42 -17.65
C SER A 50 -3.53 11.72 -16.19
N GLN A 51 -4.50 11.90 -15.29
CA GLN A 51 -4.28 12.43 -13.94
C GLN A 51 -4.69 11.49 -12.81
N THR A 52 -5.43 10.41 -13.08
CA THR A 52 -5.88 9.48 -12.04
C THR A 52 -5.42 8.04 -12.28
N ILE A 53 -5.21 7.36 -11.16
CA ILE A 53 -4.83 5.95 -11.09
C ILE A 53 -5.71 5.24 -10.07
N GLY A 54 -5.85 3.94 -10.23
CA GLY A 54 -6.52 3.04 -9.29
C GLY A 54 -5.69 1.80 -9.03
N CYS A 55 -5.92 1.15 -7.90
CA CYS A 55 -5.36 -0.15 -7.56
C CYS A 55 -6.45 -0.96 -6.86
N ARG A 56 -6.42 -2.29 -7.07
CA ARG A 56 -7.20 -3.24 -6.29
C ARG A 56 -6.31 -4.46 -6.07
N GLU A 57 -5.95 -4.68 -4.82
CA GLU A 57 -5.02 -5.75 -4.40
C GLU A 57 -5.57 -6.47 -3.18
N VAL A 58 -5.14 -7.72 -2.97
CA VAL A 58 -5.45 -8.48 -1.76
C VAL A 58 -4.26 -8.38 -0.82
N ILE A 59 -4.49 -7.83 0.37
CA ILE A 59 -3.48 -7.67 1.42
C ILE A 59 -3.77 -8.68 2.53
N VAL A 60 -2.75 -9.42 2.96
CA VAL A 60 -2.83 -10.32 4.13
C VAL A 60 -1.92 -9.75 5.21
N ALA A 61 -2.52 -9.23 6.28
CA ALA A 61 -1.82 -8.66 7.42
C ALA A 61 -2.64 -8.88 8.71
N PRO A 62 -2.01 -8.78 9.90
CA PRO A 62 -2.71 -8.76 11.17
C PRO A 62 -3.84 -7.72 11.21
N ALA A 63 -4.92 -8.04 11.93
CA ALA A 63 -6.10 -7.17 12.00
C ALA A 63 -5.80 -5.77 12.55
N HIS A 64 -4.80 -5.63 13.43
CA HIS A 64 -4.39 -4.33 13.98
C HIS A 64 -3.66 -3.48 12.93
N GLU A 65 -2.73 -4.07 12.16
CA GLU A 65 -2.05 -3.40 11.05
C GLU A 65 -3.04 -2.93 9.98
N LEU A 66 -4.00 -3.79 9.60
CA LEU A 66 -5.06 -3.41 8.66
C LEU A 66 -5.93 -2.26 9.18
N ALA A 67 -6.21 -2.21 10.49
CA ALA A 67 -6.99 -1.14 11.09
C ALA A 67 -6.24 0.20 11.07
N GLU A 68 -4.94 0.20 11.38
CA GLU A 68 -4.08 1.39 11.31
C GLU A 68 -3.94 1.89 9.86
N PHE A 69 -3.59 0.99 8.94
CA PHE A 69 -3.48 1.32 7.52
C PHE A 69 -4.79 1.91 6.98
N ARG A 70 -5.94 1.29 7.32
CA ARG A 70 -7.26 1.80 6.93
C ARG A 70 -7.54 3.20 7.47
N ALA A 71 -7.17 3.49 8.72
CA ALA A 71 -7.40 4.80 9.32
C ALA A 71 -6.60 5.89 8.60
N HIS A 72 -5.30 5.67 8.39
CA HIS A 72 -4.43 6.62 7.70
C HIS A 72 -4.76 6.77 6.21
N LEU A 73 -5.16 5.68 5.53
CA LEU A 73 -5.60 5.74 4.15
C LEU A 73 -6.91 6.54 4.02
N ALA A 74 -7.86 6.38 4.96
CA ALA A 74 -9.09 7.16 4.98
C ALA A 74 -8.84 8.65 5.21
N GLU A 75 -7.89 9.01 6.09
CA GLU A 75 -7.46 10.38 6.31
C GLU A 75 -6.85 11.01 5.05
N LEU A 76 -5.95 10.28 4.37
CA LEU A 76 -5.36 10.71 3.11
C LEU A 76 -6.43 10.89 2.03
N ALA A 77 -7.34 9.94 1.91
CA ALA A 77 -8.46 9.97 0.98
C ALA A 77 -9.39 11.16 1.21
N GLY A 78 -9.70 11.46 2.47
CA GLY A 78 -10.50 12.64 2.85
C GLY A 78 -9.79 13.96 2.53
N THR A 79 -8.50 14.06 2.83
CA THR A 79 -7.69 15.26 2.59
C THR A 79 -7.61 15.61 1.11
N PHE A 80 -7.38 14.60 0.26
CA PHE A 80 -7.20 14.78 -1.19
C PHE A 80 -8.44 14.45 -2.02
N ARG A 81 -9.58 14.19 -1.36
CA ARG A 81 -10.89 13.92 -1.97
C ARG A 81 -10.87 12.82 -3.04
N PHE A 82 -10.26 11.69 -2.72
CA PHE A 82 -10.35 10.48 -3.55
C PHE A 82 -11.03 9.33 -2.81
N HIS A 83 -11.42 8.30 -3.54
CA HIS A 83 -12.03 7.10 -2.96
C HIS A 83 -10.97 6.05 -2.63
N ALA A 84 -11.02 5.51 -1.41
CA ALA A 84 -10.17 4.42 -0.95
C ALA A 84 -10.92 3.52 0.05
N SER A 85 -10.60 2.22 0.06
CA SER A 85 -11.16 1.23 0.97
C SER A 85 -10.18 0.06 1.12
N VAL A 86 -10.14 -0.52 2.33
CA VAL A 86 -9.37 -1.73 2.69
C VAL A 86 -10.37 -2.80 3.11
#